data_AF-A0A6A4XCE0-F1
#
_entry.id   AF-A0A6A4XCE0-F1
#
_cell.length_a   1.000
_cell.length_b   1.000
_cell.length_c   1.000
_cell.angle_alpha   90.00
_cell.angle_beta   90.00
_cell.angle_gamma   90.00
#
_symmetry.space_group_name_H-M   'P 1'
#
loop_
_entity.id
_entity.type
_entity.pdbx_description
1 polymer ?
#
loop_
_entity_poly.entity_id
_entity_poly.type
_entity_poly.pdbx_seq_one_letter_code
_entity_poly.pdbx_strand_id
1 'polypeptide(L)'
;SFSVNIAADETVDDLKKKIKEENLYQFPADELELYRVDGLAQIGKIRFDFKGTVIDDMPAKLLDYFDGSTTEMVETFPLCSYPQLNDSSIGRIHVLVVPESPSVFWVVNGSVENAVDVKGVRSRLYRLAHLYLGYYDPNHADAFVYDDKKLMVHVLFTSEENAQIFDAKFLDEYQTIGSPLSNLTISSNVDQVTRPPNVSILRRVKFGDYNPSDSDSLHETISLISTPSDVSYSDQNTEVFQYQRIEHVRAFGCTGKAEKAHLISKEHCENYQSYKKYKEDPNNILALSRAMHGWFDALDTDFPLFKVDVESWEEQPSVDGRYKVILKVTAASHECKDDVFGRLKEGSERTNDPLTMNTFVYVEDPKSFRFCLQWKSKEIQRNWDSYFSMNSAVS
;
A
#
# COMPACT_ATOMS: atom_id res chain seq x y z
N SER A 1 -43.74 17.33 -20.94
CA SER A 1 -43.03 16.54 -19.92
C SER A 1 -43.28 17.20 -18.58
N PHE A 2 -43.56 16.43 -17.54
CA PHE A 2 -43.63 16.92 -16.17
C PHE A 2 -42.68 16.05 -15.32
N SER A 3 -42.06 16.64 -14.30
CA SER A 3 -41.08 15.99 -13.43
C SER A 3 -41.62 15.97 -12.02
N VAL A 4 -41.63 14.79 -11.40
CA VAL A 4 -42.07 14.61 -10.00
C VAL A 4 -40.85 14.24 -9.17
N ASN A 5 -40.58 15.02 -8.13
CA ASN A 5 -39.52 14.73 -7.16
C ASN A 5 -40.10 13.90 -6.00
N ILE A 6 -39.49 12.74 -5.75
CA ILE A 6 -39.81 11.88 -4.61
C ILE A 6 -38.61 11.72 -3.70
N ALA A 7 -38.86 11.67 -2.40
CA ALA A 7 -37.82 11.37 -1.41
C ALA A 7 -37.53 9.87 -1.38
N ALA A 8 -36.34 9.48 -0.89
CA ALA A 8 -35.87 8.09 -0.94
C ALA A 8 -36.68 7.12 -0.04
N ASP A 9 -37.40 7.66 0.95
CA ASP A 9 -38.26 6.94 1.88
C ASP A 9 -39.74 6.88 1.46
N GLU A 10 -40.12 7.56 0.37
CA GLU A 10 -41.48 7.56 -0.14
C GLU A 10 -41.82 6.25 -0.89
N THR A 11 -43.07 5.83 -0.78
CA THR A 11 -43.59 4.61 -1.41
C THR A 11 -44.09 4.86 -2.84
N VAL A 12 -44.37 3.78 -3.57
CA VAL A 12 -44.99 3.86 -4.91
C VAL A 12 -46.35 4.58 -4.86
N ASP A 13 -47.10 4.44 -3.77
CA ASP A 13 -48.40 5.11 -3.60
C ASP A 13 -48.25 6.63 -3.42
N ASP A 14 -47.19 7.08 -2.74
CA ASP A 14 -46.88 8.51 -2.60
C ASP A 14 -46.56 9.16 -3.94
N LEU A 15 -45.84 8.45 -4.81
CA LEU A 15 -45.58 8.88 -6.18
C LEU A 15 -46.86 8.95 -7.02
N LYS A 16 -47.72 7.92 -6.97
CA LYS A 16 -49.01 7.91 -7.68
C LYS A 16 -49.87 9.10 -7.27
N LYS A 17 -49.87 9.43 -5.98
CA LYS A 17 -50.58 10.58 -5.44
C LYS A 17 -50.03 11.91 -5.99
N LYS A 18 -48.70 12.10 -6.01
CA LYS A 18 -48.07 13.30 -6.59
C LYS A 18 -48.32 13.44 -8.08
N ILE A 19 -48.25 12.34 -8.84
CA ILE A 19 -48.58 12.35 -10.28
C ILE A 19 -50.04 12.78 -10.48
N LYS A 20 -50.96 12.26 -9.67
CA LYS A 20 -52.39 12.62 -9.73
C LYS A 20 -52.63 14.11 -9.40
N GLU A 21 -51.89 14.65 -8.44
CA GLU A 21 -51.99 16.06 -8.03
C GLU A 21 -51.46 17.01 -9.13
N GLU A 22 -50.34 16.67 -9.78
CA GLU A 22 -49.71 17.49 -10.82
C GLU A 22 -50.42 17.43 -12.18
N ASN A 23 -51.04 16.29 -12.53
CA ASN A 23 -51.63 16.05 -13.85
C ASN A 23 -53.16 16.18 -13.90
N LEU A 24 -53.75 16.89 -12.92
CA LEU A 24 -55.15 17.31 -12.82
C LEU A 24 -55.98 16.99 -14.09
N TYR A 25 -56.62 15.81 -14.06
CA TYR A 25 -57.68 15.34 -14.98
C TYR A 25 -57.31 14.73 -16.36
N GLN A 26 -56.05 14.45 -16.71
CA GLN A 26 -55.75 13.86 -18.04
C GLN A 26 -55.30 12.39 -18.06
N PHE A 27 -55.06 11.74 -16.92
CA PHE A 27 -54.52 10.39 -16.91
C PHE A 27 -54.95 9.60 -15.65
N PRO A 28 -55.45 8.35 -15.77
CA PRO A 28 -55.78 7.50 -14.63
C PRO A 28 -54.49 7.00 -13.96
N ALA A 29 -53.98 7.77 -13.00
CA ALA A 29 -52.76 7.44 -12.25
C ALA A 29 -52.88 6.14 -11.43
N ASP A 30 -54.11 5.72 -11.14
CA ASP A 30 -54.47 4.46 -10.50
C ASP A 30 -54.27 3.24 -11.42
N GLU A 31 -54.29 3.42 -12.74
CA GLU A 31 -54.01 2.37 -13.73
C GLU A 31 -52.51 2.19 -14.01
N LEU A 32 -51.63 2.94 -13.33
CA LEU A 32 -50.17 2.76 -13.44
C LEU A 32 -49.71 1.53 -12.67
N GLU A 33 -49.10 0.60 -13.39
CA GLU A 33 -48.25 -0.44 -12.81
C GLU A 33 -46.82 0.11 -12.72
N LEU A 34 -46.41 0.48 -11.50
CA LEU A 34 -45.08 0.99 -11.19
C LEU A 34 -44.32 -0.05 -10.37
N TYR A 35 -43.11 -0.37 -10.82
CA TYR A 35 -42.22 -1.31 -10.12
C TYR A 35 -40.93 -0.59 -9.72
N ARG A 36 -40.49 -0.84 -8.49
CA ARG A 36 -39.19 -0.39 -7.96
C ARG A 36 -38.15 -1.48 -8.24
N VAL A 37 -37.06 -1.12 -8.92
CA VAL A 37 -35.93 -2.02 -9.18
C VAL A 37 -34.64 -1.36 -8.69
N ASP A 38 -34.02 -1.93 -7.66
CA ASP A 38 -32.82 -1.38 -7.03
C ASP A 38 -31.54 -1.86 -7.75
N GLY A 39 -30.61 -0.95 -8.05
CA GLY A 39 -29.31 -1.30 -8.65
C GLY A 39 -29.32 -1.52 -10.17
N LEU A 40 -30.35 -1.03 -10.86
CA LEU A 40 -30.45 -1.02 -12.32
C LEU A 40 -30.04 0.36 -12.88
N ALA A 41 -29.00 0.40 -13.71
CA ALA A 41 -28.49 1.61 -14.36
C ALA A 41 -28.52 1.48 -15.89
N GLN A 42 -28.97 2.52 -16.60
CA GLN A 42 -28.91 2.52 -18.06
C GLN A 42 -27.50 2.91 -18.54
N ILE A 43 -26.82 2.03 -19.26
CA ILE A 43 -25.45 2.24 -19.75
C ILE A 43 -25.38 2.46 -21.28
N GLY A 44 -26.54 2.52 -21.95
CA GLY A 44 -26.65 2.82 -23.37
C GLY A 44 -28.11 2.85 -23.83
N LYS A 45 -28.35 3.09 -25.13
CA LYS A 45 -29.73 3.20 -25.67
C LYS A 45 -30.60 1.98 -25.38
N ILE A 46 -30.01 0.79 -25.35
CA ILE A 46 -30.70 -0.50 -25.16
C ILE A 46 -30.01 -1.40 -24.12
N ARG A 47 -29.01 -0.88 -23.40
CA ARG A 47 -28.19 -1.66 -22.47
C ARG A 47 -28.36 -1.17 -21.05
N PHE A 48 -28.49 -2.11 -20.13
CA PHE A 48 -28.65 -1.84 -18.70
C PHE A 48 -27.61 -2.62 -17.92
N ASP A 49 -27.08 -2.03 -16.86
CA ASP A 49 -26.29 -2.70 -15.84
C ASP A 49 -27.22 -3.00 -14.66
N PHE A 50 -27.23 -4.24 -14.20
CA PHE A 50 -27.91 -4.62 -12.96
C PHE A 50 -26.91 -5.24 -12.00
N LYS A 51 -26.65 -4.56 -10.88
CA LYS A 51 -25.69 -5.01 -9.85
C LYS A 51 -24.34 -5.45 -10.45
N GLY A 52 -23.83 -4.76 -11.48
CA GLY A 52 -22.57 -5.05 -12.15
C GLY A 52 -22.63 -6.09 -13.28
N THR A 53 -23.83 -6.55 -13.64
CA THR A 53 -24.05 -7.45 -14.79
C THR A 53 -24.73 -6.71 -15.93
N VAL A 54 -24.11 -6.76 -17.12
CA VAL A 54 -24.68 -6.14 -18.33
C VAL A 54 -25.82 -6.97 -18.90
N ILE A 55 -26.96 -6.34 -19.11
CA ILE A 55 -28.17 -6.86 -19.74
C ILE A 55 -28.33 -6.21 -21.12
N ASP A 56 -28.18 -7.03 -22.16
CA ASP A 56 -28.28 -6.62 -23.56
C ASP A 56 -29.70 -6.76 -24.15
N ASP A 57 -30.59 -7.53 -23.51
CA ASP A 57 -31.94 -7.84 -23.99
C ASP A 57 -32.96 -7.75 -22.84
N MET A 58 -33.33 -6.52 -22.49
CA MET A 58 -34.27 -6.23 -21.40
C MET A 58 -35.73 -6.68 -21.68
N PRO A 59 -36.27 -6.58 -22.92
CA PRO A 59 -37.63 -7.03 -23.22
C PRO A 59 -37.89 -8.51 -22.93
N ALA A 60 -36.85 -9.35 -22.95
CA ALA A 60 -36.96 -10.79 -22.70
C ALA A 60 -36.75 -11.20 -21.23
N LYS A 61 -36.62 -10.25 -20.29
CA LYS A 61 -36.34 -10.52 -18.87
C LYS A 61 -37.58 -10.31 -18.00
N LEU A 62 -37.90 -11.32 -17.19
CA LEU A 62 -38.92 -11.27 -16.13
C LEU A 62 -38.39 -10.50 -14.90
N LEU A 63 -39.29 -9.86 -14.13
CA LEU A 63 -38.93 -9.08 -12.93
C LEU A 63 -38.37 -9.94 -11.77
N ASP A 64 -38.65 -11.25 -11.78
CA ASP A 64 -38.12 -12.23 -10.82
C ASP A 64 -36.59 -12.36 -10.87
N TYR A 65 -35.96 -12.08 -12.02
CA TYR A 65 -34.50 -12.01 -12.18
C TYR A 65 -33.85 -10.86 -11.38
N PHE A 66 -34.64 -9.89 -10.91
CA PHE A 66 -34.16 -8.69 -10.24
C PHE A 66 -34.36 -8.73 -8.71
N ASP A 67 -34.52 -9.92 -8.13
CA ASP A 67 -34.49 -10.17 -6.67
C ASP A 67 -35.78 -9.74 -5.91
N GLY A 68 -36.97 -9.90 -6.53
CA GLY A 68 -38.22 -10.20 -5.81
C GLY A 68 -39.46 -9.30 -6.04
N SER A 69 -40.42 -9.81 -6.84
CA SER A 69 -41.89 -9.73 -6.66
C SER A 69 -42.52 -10.79 -7.58
N THR A 70 -43.49 -11.57 -7.11
CA THR A 70 -44.04 -12.77 -7.80
C THR A 70 -45.05 -12.45 -8.92
N THR A 71 -44.87 -11.36 -9.65
CA THR A 71 -45.79 -11.02 -10.75
C THR A 71 -45.06 -11.22 -12.08
N GLU A 72 -45.50 -12.22 -12.85
CA GLU A 72 -45.04 -12.42 -14.23
C GLU A 72 -45.36 -11.17 -15.05
N MET A 73 -44.36 -10.56 -15.68
CA MET A 73 -44.62 -9.62 -16.76
C MET A 73 -45.21 -10.41 -17.93
N VAL A 74 -46.34 -9.96 -18.48
CA VAL A 74 -46.89 -10.53 -19.70
C VAL A 74 -45.86 -10.30 -20.83
N GLU A 75 -45.48 -11.37 -21.53
CA GLU A 75 -44.37 -11.47 -22.51
C GLU A 75 -44.33 -10.40 -23.63
N THR A 76 -45.34 -9.54 -23.76
CA THR A 76 -45.55 -8.68 -24.94
C THR A 76 -45.22 -7.20 -24.77
N PHE A 77 -44.59 -6.76 -23.67
CA PHE A 77 -44.42 -5.32 -23.42
C PHE A 77 -43.00 -4.79 -23.72
N PRO A 78 -42.79 -4.08 -24.86
CA PRO A 78 -41.55 -3.38 -25.10
C PRO A 78 -41.43 -2.16 -24.17
N LEU A 79 -40.32 -2.08 -23.43
CA LEU A 79 -39.90 -0.86 -22.72
C LEU A 79 -39.49 0.19 -23.77
N CYS A 80 -40.47 0.90 -24.33
CA CYS A 80 -40.23 1.83 -25.42
C CYS A 80 -39.42 3.05 -24.98
N SER A 81 -38.39 3.36 -25.76
CA SER A 81 -37.79 4.69 -25.80
C SER A 81 -38.76 5.65 -26.51
N TYR A 82 -39.24 6.64 -25.76
CA TYR A 82 -40.08 7.77 -26.21
C TYR A 82 -41.50 7.43 -26.76
N PRO A 83 -42.53 8.25 -26.42
CA PRO A 83 -43.87 8.04 -26.92
C PRO A 83 -43.99 8.46 -28.39
N GLN A 84 -44.35 7.54 -29.28
CA GLN A 84 -45.09 7.90 -30.50
C GLN A 84 -46.58 7.96 -30.15
N LEU A 85 -47.19 9.10 -30.47
CA LEU A 85 -48.39 9.62 -29.81
C LEU A 85 -49.73 8.93 -30.14
N ASN A 86 -49.76 7.84 -30.93
CA ASN A 86 -51.02 7.36 -31.52
C ASN A 86 -51.32 5.86 -31.40
N ASP A 87 -50.73 5.14 -30.43
CA ASP A 87 -51.10 3.73 -30.22
C ASP A 87 -51.85 3.56 -28.89
N SER A 88 -53.16 3.29 -29.01
CA SER A 88 -54.10 3.12 -27.89
C SER A 88 -54.16 1.69 -27.35
N SER A 89 -53.23 0.82 -27.74
CA SER A 89 -53.27 -0.63 -27.42
C SER A 89 -52.16 -1.14 -26.50
N ILE A 90 -51.29 -0.28 -25.95
CA ILE A 90 -50.13 -0.73 -25.17
C ILE A 90 -50.25 -0.23 -23.73
N GLY A 91 -50.55 -1.13 -22.80
CA GLY A 91 -50.35 -0.93 -21.37
C GLY A 91 -48.92 -0.49 -21.12
N ARG A 92 -48.74 0.74 -20.65
CA ARG A 92 -47.42 1.39 -20.52
C ARG A 92 -46.84 1.03 -19.15
N ILE A 93 -45.80 0.20 -19.12
CA ILE A 93 -44.99 -0.02 -17.91
C ILE A 93 -44.11 1.23 -17.72
N HIS A 94 -44.27 1.89 -16.57
CA HIS A 94 -43.45 3.03 -16.18
C HIS A 94 -42.46 2.56 -15.09
N VAL A 95 -41.18 2.41 -15.46
CA VAL A 95 -40.12 1.93 -14.55
C VAL A 95 -39.66 3.08 -13.64
N LEU A 96 -39.68 2.86 -12.32
CA LEU A 96 -39.13 3.77 -11.33
C LEU A 96 -37.64 3.49 -11.15
N VAL A 97 -36.79 4.43 -11.57
CA VAL A 97 -35.36 4.42 -11.24
C VAL A 97 -35.19 5.17 -9.92
N VAL A 98 -34.78 4.47 -8.86
CA VAL A 98 -34.43 5.10 -7.57
C VAL A 98 -33.04 5.72 -7.72
N PRO A 99 -32.86 6.99 -7.30
CA PRO A 99 -31.55 7.63 -7.30
C PRO A 99 -30.59 6.88 -6.37
N GLU A 100 -29.33 6.85 -6.77
CA GLU A 100 -28.22 6.15 -6.14
C GLU A 100 -28.27 6.19 -4.59
N SER A 101 -28.18 5.01 -3.96
CA SER A 101 -28.07 4.87 -2.51
C SER A 101 -26.88 5.68 -2.01
N PRO A 102 -26.97 6.39 -0.87
CA PRO A 102 -25.82 7.08 -0.34
C PRO A 102 -24.73 6.05 -0.04
N SER A 103 -23.53 6.33 -0.54
CA SER A 103 -22.41 5.40 -0.42
C SER A 103 -21.90 5.44 1.02
N VAL A 104 -21.74 4.24 1.59
CA VAL A 104 -21.18 4.07 2.93
C VAL A 104 -19.66 4.04 2.82
N PHE A 105 -19.01 4.86 3.61
CA PHE A 105 -17.56 4.95 3.72
C PHE A 105 -17.13 4.87 5.18
N TRP A 106 -15.83 4.73 5.38
CA TRP A 106 -15.19 4.67 6.67
C TRP A 106 -14.11 5.73 6.73
N VAL A 107 -14.12 6.56 7.76
CA VAL A 107 -13.12 7.62 7.96
C VAL A 107 -12.25 7.24 9.14
N VAL A 108 -10.94 7.32 8.94
CA VAL A 108 -9.99 7.27 10.04
C VAL A 108 -9.61 8.69 10.40
N ASN A 109 -10.07 9.13 11.57
CA ASN A 109 -9.73 10.40 12.19
C ASN A 109 -8.67 10.16 13.25
N GLY A 110 -7.55 10.84 13.14
CA GLY A 110 -6.50 10.67 14.13
C GLY A 110 -5.62 11.89 14.28
N SER A 111 -4.65 11.77 15.17
CA SER A 111 -3.68 12.81 15.37
C SER A 111 -2.38 12.31 15.98
N VAL A 112 -1.30 13.01 15.69
CA VAL A 112 0.04 12.77 16.22
C VAL A 112 0.53 14.03 16.92
N GLU A 113 0.75 13.95 18.23
CA GLU A 113 1.27 15.07 19.02
C GLU A 113 2.77 15.30 18.76
N ASN A 114 3.22 16.55 18.81
CA ASN A 114 4.62 16.98 18.59
C ASN A 114 5.22 16.53 17.23
N ALA A 115 4.36 16.32 16.23
CA ALA A 115 4.76 15.81 14.92
C ALA A 115 5.51 16.83 14.04
N VAL A 116 5.44 18.12 14.36
CA VAL A 116 6.11 19.18 13.57
C VAL A 116 7.63 19.15 13.76
N ASP A 117 8.07 18.77 14.96
CA ASP A 117 9.47 18.75 15.38
C ASP A 117 10.20 17.46 14.95
N VAL A 118 9.48 16.49 14.37
CA VAL A 118 10.00 15.16 14.01
C VAL A 118 9.95 14.92 12.50
N LYS A 119 11.12 14.61 11.94
CA LYS A 119 11.30 14.39 10.51
C LYS A 119 10.60 13.12 10.04
N GLY A 120 9.91 13.17 8.91
CA GLY A 120 9.35 11.99 8.24
C GLY A 120 8.01 11.47 8.75
N VAL A 121 7.41 12.09 9.77
CA VAL A 121 6.08 11.70 10.27
C VAL A 121 5.02 11.77 9.16
N ARG A 122 4.90 12.91 8.49
CA ARG A 122 3.91 13.12 7.41
C ARG A 122 4.19 12.22 6.20
N SER A 123 5.47 12.03 5.83
CA SER A 123 5.92 11.09 4.78
C SER A 123 5.46 9.66 5.07
N ARG A 124 5.66 9.18 6.32
CA ARG A 124 5.25 7.85 6.78
C ARG A 124 3.74 7.65 6.66
N LEU A 125 2.95 8.64 7.05
CA LEU A 125 1.49 8.58 6.99
C LEU A 125 0.96 8.58 5.55
N TYR A 126 1.54 9.38 4.66
CA TYR A 126 1.25 9.31 3.22
C TYR A 126 1.54 7.92 2.63
N ARG A 127 2.63 7.27 3.08
CA ARG A 127 2.96 5.90 2.67
C ARG A 127 1.95 4.88 3.18
N LEU A 128 1.55 4.97 4.46
CA LEU A 128 0.54 4.08 5.04
C LEU A 128 -0.81 4.23 4.32
N ALA A 129 -1.29 5.45 4.10
CA ALA A 129 -2.55 5.68 3.39
C ALA A 129 -2.51 5.17 1.94
N HIS A 130 -1.38 5.32 1.25
CA HIS A 130 -1.21 4.74 -0.08
C HIS A 130 -1.33 3.20 -0.08
N LEU A 131 -0.64 2.54 0.88
CA LEU A 131 -0.59 1.08 1.00
C LEU A 131 -1.95 0.48 1.30
N TYR A 132 -2.72 1.11 2.20
CA TYR A 132 -4.01 0.60 2.65
C TYR A 132 -5.20 1.19 1.88
N LEU A 133 -4.96 1.70 0.66
CA LEU A 133 -6.00 2.13 -0.27
C LEU A 133 -6.86 3.31 0.24
N GLY A 134 -6.24 4.24 0.97
CA GLY A 134 -6.89 5.46 1.46
C GLY A 134 -7.19 6.48 0.35
N TYR A 135 -8.26 7.25 0.55
CA TYR A 135 -8.73 8.31 -0.33
C TYR A 135 -8.79 9.64 0.40
N TYR A 136 -8.66 10.73 -0.36
CA TYR A 136 -8.99 12.05 0.13
C TYR A 136 -10.51 12.15 0.34
N ASP A 137 -10.92 12.71 1.48
CA ASP A 137 -12.32 13.06 1.68
C ASP A 137 -12.63 14.36 0.92
N PRO A 138 -13.60 14.39 -0.01
CA PRO A 138 -13.99 15.61 -0.71
C PRO A 138 -14.48 16.74 0.22
N ASN A 139 -14.87 16.42 1.44
CA ASN A 139 -15.36 17.37 2.43
C ASN A 139 -14.25 17.86 3.36
N HIS A 140 -13.02 17.40 3.17
CA HIS A 140 -11.86 17.81 3.95
C HIS A 140 -10.79 18.39 3.02
N ALA A 141 -10.03 19.38 3.51
CA ALA A 141 -9.08 20.11 2.68
C ALA A 141 -7.90 19.23 2.21
N ASP A 142 -7.40 18.38 3.10
CA ASP A 142 -6.29 17.46 2.86
C ASP A 142 -6.34 16.28 3.86
N ALA A 143 -5.65 15.18 3.56
CA ALA A 143 -5.62 13.99 4.41
C ALA A 143 -4.73 14.13 5.65
N PHE A 144 -3.70 14.99 5.57
CA PHE A 144 -2.75 15.22 6.65
C PHE A 144 -2.46 16.71 6.80
N VAL A 145 -2.93 17.33 7.87
CA VAL A 145 -2.85 18.79 8.07
C VAL A 145 -2.28 19.08 9.45
N TYR A 146 -1.34 20.02 9.56
CA TYR A 146 -0.85 20.46 10.87
C TYR A 146 -1.83 21.45 11.50
N ASP A 147 -2.19 21.19 12.75
CA ASP A 147 -2.83 22.13 13.67
C ASP A 147 -1.81 22.45 14.77
N ASP A 148 -1.12 23.58 14.64
CA ASP A 148 0.05 23.95 15.45
C ASP A 148 1.14 22.84 15.45
N LYS A 149 1.39 22.19 16.58
CA LYS A 149 2.39 21.11 16.71
C LYS A 149 1.84 19.72 16.41
N LYS A 150 0.54 19.62 16.18
CA LYS A 150 -0.20 18.37 16.09
C LYS A 150 -0.53 18.07 14.64
N LEU A 151 -0.17 16.89 14.15
CA LEU A 151 -0.55 16.48 12.80
C LEU A 151 -1.90 15.78 12.86
N MET A 152 -2.91 16.38 12.23
CA MET A 152 -4.25 15.82 12.09
C MET A 152 -4.31 14.88 10.89
N VAL A 153 -4.92 13.71 11.10
CA VAL A 153 -5.08 12.64 10.11
C VAL A 153 -6.56 12.49 9.78
N HIS A 154 -6.90 12.53 8.50
CA HIS A 154 -8.26 12.34 8.01
C HIS A 154 -8.23 11.57 6.68
N VAL A 155 -8.43 10.25 6.73
CA VAL A 155 -8.34 9.38 5.53
C VAL A 155 -9.65 8.63 5.33
N LEU A 156 -10.20 8.70 4.12
CA LEU A 156 -11.44 8.04 3.73
C LEU A 156 -11.17 6.67 3.11
N PHE A 157 -12.02 5.68 3.41
CA PHE A 157 -11.93 4.32 2.90
C PHE A 157 -13.30 3.83 2.41
N THR A 158 -13.30 3.04 1.34
CA THR A 158 -14.49 2.37 0.80
C THR A 158 -14.83 1.07 1.54
N SER A 159 -13.94 0.60 2.44
CA SER A 159 -14.03 -0.69 3.12
C SER A 159 -13.69 -0.52 4.59
N GLU A 160 -14.51 -1.14 5.46
CA GLU A 160 -14.28 -1.19 6.91
C GLU A 160 -12.94 -1.84 7.23
N GLU A 161 -12.66 -2.98 6.59
CA GLU A 161 -11.42 -3.74 6.78
C GLU A 161 -10.16 -2.90 6.53
N ASN A 162 -10.09 -2.18 5.40
CA ASN A 162 -8.94 -1.33 5.10
C ASN A 162 -8.79 -0.17 6.10
N ALA A 163 -9.90 0.41 6.55
CA ALA A 163 -9.89 1.45 7.57
C ALA A 163 -9.36 0.91 8.91
N GLN A 164 -9.83 -0.27 9.34
CA GLN A 164 -9.36 -0.93 10.55
C GLN A 164 -7.89 -1.36 10.47
N ILE A 165 -7.43 -1.87 9.32
CA ILE A 165 -6.01 -2.23 9.13
C ILE A 165 -5.12 -0.98 9.14
N PHE A 166 -5.53 0.09 8.46
CA PHE A 166 -4.81 1.37 8.48
C PHE A 166 -4.74 1.92 9.91
N ASP A 167 -5.87 1.93 10.63
CA ASP A 167 -5.96 2.40 12.01
C ASP A 167 -5.04 1.61 12.95
N ALA A 168 -5.12 0.27 12.91
CA ALA A 168 -4.24 -0.59 13.68
C ALA A 168 -2.76 -0.34 13.36
N LYS A 169 -2.41 -0.21 12.07
CA LYS A 169 -1.02 0.04 11.66
C LYS A 169 -0.54 1.42 12.06
N PHE A 170 -1.40 2.43 11.97
CA PHE A 170 -1.10 3.77 12.41
C PHE A 170 -0.88 3.84 13.92
N LEU A 171 -1.73 3.17 14.70
CA LEU A 171 -1.56 3.04 16.15
C LEU A 171 -0.31 2.24 16.50
N ASP A 172 0.06 1.19 15.76
CA ASP A 172 1.28 0.42 16.02
C ASP A 172 2.59 1.20 15.72
N GLU A 173 2.52 2.34 15.02
CA GLU A 173 3.73 3.07 14.62
C GLU A 173 4.57 3.55 15.81
N TYR A 174 3.96 3.80 16.99
CA TYR A 174 4.75 4.20 18.17
C TYR A 174 5.68 3.10 18.69
N GLN A 175 5.38 1.82 18.39
CA GLN A 175 6.21 0.65 18.73
C GLN A 175 6.95 0.09 17.52
N THR A 176 6.64 0.58 16.32
CA THR A 176 7.27 0.09 15.08
C THR A 176 8.71 0.57 15.01
N ILE A 177 9.64 -0.38 15.09
CA ILE A 177 11.08 -0.12 15.02
C ILE A 177 11.42 0.59 13.70
N GLY A 178 12.15 1.71 13.79
CA GLY A 178 12.49 2.56 12.64
C GLY A 178 11.37 3.47 12.15
N SER A 179 10.24 3.54 12.87
CA SER A 179 9.20 4.53 12.59
C SER A 179 9.60 5.93 13.06
N PRO A 180 9.36 6.99 12.25
CA PRO A 180 9.49 8.37 12.71
C PRO A 180 8.40 8.75 13.73
N LEU A 181 7.39 7.90 13.96
CA LEU A 181 6.39 8.09 15.01
C LEU A 181 6.75 7.35 16.30
N SER A 182 7.93 6.71 16.37
CA SER A 182 8.39 6.08 17.59
C SER A 182 8.40 7.07 18.75
N ASN A 183 7.85 6.67 19.89
CA ASN A 183 7.66 7.50 21.08
C ASN A 183 6.75 8.74 20.92
N LEU A 184 6.01 8.89 19.82
CA LEU A 184 4.99 9.93 19.69
C LEU A 184 3.65 9.47 20.27
N THR A 185 2.86 10.44 20.76
CA THR A 185 1.50 10.16 21.21
C THR A 185 0.58 10.16 20.00
N ILE A 186 0.04 8.98 19.68
CA ILE A 186 -0.86 8.75 18.57
C ILE A 186 -2.27 8.53 19.13
N SER A 187 -3.26 9.15 18.49
CA SER A 187 -4.68 8.85 18.72
C SER A 187 -5.37 8.65 17.38
N SER A 188 -6.33 7.73 17.35
CA SER A 188 -7.07 7.41 16.13
C SER A 188 -8.44 6.84 16.49
N ASN A 189 -9.39 7.02 15.58
CA ASN A 189 -10.73 6.46 15.64
C ASN A 189 -11.22 6.17 14.20
N VAL A 190 -12.02 5.12 14.06
CA VAL A 190 -12.68 4.73 12.82
C VAL A 190 -14.17 5.00 12.93
N ASP A 191 -14.67 5.91 12.11
CA ASP A 191 -16.09 6.29 12.07
C ASP A 191 -16.72 5.89 10.74
N GLN A 192 -17.95 5.37 10.78
CA GLN A 192 -18.75 5.16 9.57
C GLN A 192 -19.36 6.49 9.11
N VAL A 193 -19.24 6.82 7.82
CA VAL A 193 -19.82 8.02 7.24
C VAL A 193 -20.62 7.69 5.99
N THR A 194 -21.72 8.40 5.80
CA THR A 194 -22.61 8.25 4.65
C THR A 194 -22.45 9.47 3.76
N ARG A 195 -22.09 9.27 2.48
CA ARG A 195 -21.89 10.39 1.53
C ARG A 195 -22.93 10.35 0.42
N PRO A 196 -23.31 11.53 -0.13
CA PRO A 196 -24.17 11.59 -1.30
C PRO A 196 -23.56 10.80 -2.45
N PRO A 197 -24.38 10.18 -3.29
CA PRO A 197 -23.92 9.23 -4.28
C PRO A 197 -23.11 9.86 -5.44
N ASN A 198 -23.26 11.17 -5.65
CA ASN A 198 -22.54 11.95 -6.66
C ASN A 198 -21.06 12.25 -6.34
N VAL A 199 -20.43 11.55 -5.38
CA VAL A 199 -18.95 11.61 -5.22
C VAL A 199 -18.31 10.81 -6.35
N SER A 200 -18.48 11.33 -7.57
CA SER A 200 -17.93 10.77 -8.78
C SER A 200 -16.43 11.09 -8.78
N ILE A 201 -15.66 10.03 -8.50
CA ILE A 201 -14.20 9.96 -8.51
C ILE A 201 -13.58 10.41 -7.18
N LEU A 202 -13.47 9.45 -6.25
CA LEU A 202 -12.56 9.58 -5.11
C LEU A 202 -11.12 9.65 -5.60
N ARG A 203 -10.39 10.70 -5.18
CA ARG A 203 -8.96 10.80 -5.42
C ARG A 203 -8.23 9.93 -4.39
N ARG A 204 -7.49 8.94 -4.88
CA ARG A 204 -6.66 8.08 -4.04
C ARG A 204 -5.48 8.86 -3.48
N VAL A 205 -5.20 8.71 -2.17
CA VAL A 205 -3.97 9.21 -1.55
C VAL A 205 -2.81 8.40 -2.10
N LYS A 206 -1.84 9.07 -2.68
CA LYS A 206 -0.60 8.46 -3.16
C LYS A 206 0.56 8.98 -2.34
N PHE A 207 1.58 8.14 -2.14
CA PHE A 207 2.83 8.59 -1.55
C PHE A 207 3.46 9.77 -2.33
N GLY A 208 3.32 9.79 -3.65
CA GLY A 208 3.76 10.91 -4.49
C GLY A 208 2.97 12.22 -4.32
N ASP A 209 1.86 12.22 -3.57
CA ASP A 209 1.16 13.46 -3.20
C ASP A 209 1.87 14.19 -2.04
N TYR A 210 2.78 13.52 -1.32
CA TYR A 210 3.62 14.16 -0.32
C TYR A 210 4.59 15.15 -0.99
N ASN A 211 4.45 16.43 -0.67
CA ASN A 211 5.40 17.45 -1.06
C ASN A 211 6.49 17.57 0.02
N PRO A 212 7.73 17.10 -0.25
CA PRO A 212 8.81 17.24 0.71
C PRO A 212 9.14 18.70 0.95
N SER A 213 8.95 19.62 -0.01
CA SER A 213 9.30 21.04 0.11
C SER A 213 8.26 21.91 0.85
N ASP A 214 7.22 21.30 1.42
CA ASP A 214 6.18 22.01 2.17
C ASP A 214 6.73 22.59 3.49
N SER A 215 6.45 23.86 3.78
CA SER A 215 7.04 24.61 4.91
C SER A 215 6.57 24.12 6.27
N ASP A 216 5.44 23.42 6.31
CA ASP A 216 4.72 23.07 7.52
C ASP A 216 5.26 21.77 8.17
N SER A 217 6.22 21.11 7.53
CA SER A 217 6.86 19.89 8.06
C SER A 217 8.37 20.07 8.04
N LEU A 218 9.05 19.82 9.16
CA LEU A 218 10.49 19.56 9.10
C LEU A 218 10.68 18.36 8.18
N HIS A 219 11.29 18.62 7.03
CA HIS A 219 11.58 17.63 6.00
C HIS A 219 11.89 16.29 6.67
N GLU A 220 11.28 15.19 6.19
CA GLU A 220 12.13 14.03 5.99
C GLU A 220 13.22 14.62 5.12
N THR A 221 14.36 14.93 5.73
CA THR A 221 15.53 14.99 4.93
C THR A 221 15.57 13.56 4.34
N ILE A 222 14.99 13.38 3.14
CA ILE A 222 15.86 13.27 1.98
C ILE A 222 16.81 14.45 2.16
N SER A 223 17.76 14.24 3.07
CA SER A 223 19.05 14.67 2.76
C SER A 223 19.15 14.00 1.37
N LEU A 224 19.48 14.79 0.36
CA LEU A 224 20.82 14.53 -0.12
C LEU A 224 21.66 14.31 1.14
N ILE A 225 21.56 13.10 1.76
CA ILE A 225 22.47 12.62 2.78
C ILE A 225 23.63 12.78 1.88
N SER A 226 24.45 13.80 2.17
CA SER A 226 25.78 13.94 1.63
C SER A 226 26.18 12.51 1.57
N THR A 227 26.06 11.91 0.36
CA THR A 227 26.09 10.45 0.24
C THR A 227 27.35 10.20 1.01
N PRO A 228 27.35 9.44 2.14
CA PRO A 228 28.63 9.18 2.78
C PRO A 228 29.46 8.79 1.59
N SER A 229 30.54 9.52 1.27
CA SER A 229 31.05 9.70 -0.12
C SER A 229 31.47 8.39 -0.80
N ASP A 230 31.19 7.30 -0.09
CA ASP A 230 31.38 5.90 -0.25
C ASP A 230 30.16 5.11 -0.76
N VAL A 231 28.91 5.57 -0.60
CA VAL A 231 27.71 4.85 -1.09
C VAL A 231 27.63 4.99 -2.60
N SER A 232 27.98 3.91 -3.28
CA SER A 232 27.98 3.81 -4.74
C SER A 232 26.87 2.88 -5.18
N TYR A 233 26.17 3.25 -6.25
CA TYR A 233 25.05 2.47 -6.78
C TYR A 233 25.52 1.45 -7.81
N SER A 234 24.72 0.40 -7.97
CA SER A 234 24.89 -0.62 -9.01
C SER A 234 23.55 -0.87 -9.69
N ASP A 235 23.56 -0.82 -11.02
CA ASP A 235 22.39 -1.17 -11.84
C ASP A 235 22.24 -2.70 -11.93
N GLN A 236 21.04 -3.17 -12.28
CA GLN A 236 20.74 -4.61 -12.36
C GLN A 236 21.63 -5.40 -13.33
N ASN A 237 22.26 -4.71 -14.29
CA ASN A 237 23.15 -5.32 -15.29
C ASN A 237 24.61 -5.40 -14.83
N THR A 238 24.92 -4.94 -13.61
CA THR A 238 26.27 -5.05 -13.08
C THR A 238 26.54 -6.44 -12.53
N GLU A 239 27.78 -6.92 -12.70
CA GLU A 239 28.19 -8.23 -12.19
C GLU A 239 28.00 -8.32 -10.66
N VAL A 240 28.34 -7.25 -9.92
CA VAL A 240 28.15 -7.21 -8.46
C VAL A 240 26.68 -7.44 -8.08
N PHE A 241 25.71 -6.86 -8.80
CA PHE A 241 24.29 -7.12 -8.55
C PHE A 241 23.89 -8.55 -8.87
N GLN A 242 24.39 -9.10 -9.99
CA GLN A 242 23.99 -10.43 -10.45
C GLN A 242 24.57 -11.55 -9.56
N TYR A 243 25.83 -11.42 -9.16
CA TYR A 243 26.56 -12.47 -8.48
C TYR A 243 26.64 -12.27 -6.96
N GLN A 244 26.71 -11.03 -6.47
CA GLN A 244 26.99 -10.71 -5.06
C GLN A 244 25.80 -10.12 -4.29
N ARG A 245 24.58 -10.43 -4.73
CA ARG A 245 23.32 -10.07 -4.07
C ARG A 245 22.76 -11.25 -3.27
N ILE A 246 22.33 -10.99 -2.05
CA ILE A 246 21.67 -11.98 -1.17
C ILE A 246 20.15 -11.89 -1.21
N GLU A 247 19.60 -10.74 -1.57
CA GLU A 247 18.15 -10.50 -1.62
C GLU A 247 17.52 -11.00 -2.92
N HIS A 248 16.20 -11.25 -2.89
CA HIS A 248 15.41 -11.50 -4.08
C HIS A 248 15.29 -10.23 -4.94
N VAL A 249 15.17 -10.38 -6.27
CA VAL A 249 15.11 -9.23 -7.20
C VAL A 249 13.96 -8.28 -6.91
N ARG A 250 12.84 -8.80 -6.38
CA ARG A 250 11.66 -8.01 -5.99
C ARG A 250 11.94 -6.98 -4.89
N ALA A 251 12.99 -7.18 -4.08
CA ALA A 251 13.37 -6.24 -3.02
C ALA A 251 13.87 -4.88 -3.55
N PHE A 252 14.22 -4.79 -4.83
CA PHE A 252 14.83 -3.60 -5.46
C PHE A 252 13.83 -2.77 -6.28
N GLY A 253 12.53 -3.11 -6.25
CA GLY A 253 11.48 -2.41 -6.99
C GLY A 253 11.68 -2.44 -8.52
N CYS A 254 10.95 -1.58 -9.23
CA CYS A 254 11.00 -1.49 -10.70
C CYS A 254 12.27 -0.81 -11.24
N THR A 255 12.99 -0.06 -10.40
CA THR A 255 14.23 0.64 -10.81
C THR A 255 15.48 -0.19 -10.57
N GLY A 256 15.43 -1.18 -9.67
CA GLY A 256 16.48 -2.19 -9.58
C GLY A 256 17.82 -1.73 -9.03
N LYS A 257 17.91 -0.53 -8.47
CA LYS A 257 19.17 0.04 -7.99
C LYS A 257 19.56 -0.62 -6.67
N ALA A 258 20.67 -1.34 -6.67
CA ALA A 258 21.29 -1.83 -5.45
C ALA A 258 22.40 -0.88 -4.99
N GLU A 259 22.51 -0.74 -3.68
CA GLU A 259 23.64 -0.08 -3.04
C GLU A 259 24.80 -1.06 -2.88
N LYS A 260 26.02 -0.57 -3.10
CA LYS A 260 27.26 -1.31 -2.88
C LYS A 260 27.65 -1.21 -1.41
N ALA A 261 27.21 -2.17 -0.62
CA ALA A 261 27.58 -2.30 0.78
C ALA A 261 29.03 -2.80 0.86
N HIS A 262 29.94 -1.92 1.27
CA HIS A 262 31.34 -2.27 1.44
C HIS A 262 31.53 -3.03 2.75
N LEU A 263 32.11 -4.22 2.68
CA LEU A 263 32.36 -5.06 3.85
C LEU A 263 33.44 -4.42 4.74
N ILE A 264 34.54 -3.99 4.15
CA ILE A 264 35.53 -3.09 4.75
C ILE A 264 35.30 -1.70 4.18
N SER A 265 35.04 -0.72 5.04
CA SER A 265 34.74 0.65 4.59
C SER A 265 35.88 1.25 3.76
N LYS A 266 35.52 2.16 2.84
CA LYS A 266 36.51 2.86 2.01
C LYS A 266 37.48 3.66 2.87
N GLU A 267 36.97 4.36 3.89
CA GLU A 267 37.77 5.07 4.87
C GLU A 267 38.79 4.15 5.55
N HIS A 268 38.39 2.95 5.99
CA HIS A 268 39.32 1.99 6.61
C HIS A 268 40.38 1.52 5.60
N CYS A 269 39.98 1.26 4.36
CA CYS A 269 40.92 0.89 3.30
C CYS A 269 41.93 2.02 2.98
N GLU A 270 41.53 3.29 3.08
CA GLU A 270 42.39 4.44 2.86
C GLU A 270 43.38 4.66 4.00
N ASN A 271 42.90 4.52 5.24
CA ASN A 271 43.66 4.80 6.46
C ASN A 271 44.70 3.72 6.78
N TYR A 272 44.49 2.46 6.36
CA TYR A 272 45.38 1.35 6.68
C TYR A 272 46.00 0.70 5.44
N GLN A 273 47.33 0.78 5.34
CA GLN A 273 48.10 0.30 4.18
C GLN A 273 47.84 -1.17 3.83
N SER A 274 47.62 -2.04 4.82
CA SER A 274 47.31 -3.47 4.61
C SER A 274 45.94 -3.72 3.96
N TYR A 275 45.04 -2.75 3.99
CA TYR A 275 43.67 -2.85 3.50
C TYR A 275 43.43 -2.13 2.18
N LYS A 276 44.38 -1.30 1.70
CA LYS A 276 44.28 -0.59 0.41
C LYS A 276 43.92 -1.47 -0.78
N LYS A 277 44.37 -2.73 -0.77
CA LYS A 277 44.05 -3.71 -1.83
C LYS A 277 42.56 -4.04 -1.96
N TYR A 278 41.76 -3.81 -0.92
CA TYR A 278 40.32 -4.11 -0.90
C TYR A 278 39.45 -2.91 -1.28
N LYS A 279 40.04 -1.72 -1.46
CA LYS A 279 39.29 -0.47 -1.69
C LYS A 279 38.39 -0.55 -2.93
N GLU A 280 38.94 -1.07 -4.02
CA GLU A 280 38.26 -1.21 -5.32
C GLU A 280 38.04 -2.70 -5.67
N ASP A 281 38.20 -3.60 -4.70
CA ASP A 281 38.04 -5.04 -4.91
C ASP A 281 36.54 -5.39 -4.93
N PRO A 282 36.01 -5.96 -6.02
CA PRO A 282 34.62 -6.42 -6.07
C PRO A 282 34.29 -7.41 -4.95
N ASN A 283 35.24 -8.22 -4.49
CA ASN A 283 35.07 -9.17 -3.39
C ASN A 283 34.87 -8.48 -2.02
N ASN A 284 35.03 -7.15 -1.94
CA ASN A 284 34.74 -6.36 -0.74
C ASN A 284 33.30 -5.79 -0.74
N ILE A 285 32.42 -6.24 -1.64
CA ILE A 285 31.10 -5.63 -1.83
C ILE A 285 29.98 -6.67 -1.74
N LEU A 286 28.89 -6.30 -1.08
CA LEU A 286 27.58 -6.93 -1.26
C LEU A 286 26.64 -5.95 -1.97
N ALA A 287 25.85 -6.46 -2.91
CA ALA A 287 24.75 -5.70 -3.51
C ALA A 287 23.51 -5.85 -2.63
N LEU A 288 23.11 -4.77 -1.96
CA LEU A 288 21.97 -4.74 -1.04
C LEU A 288 20.97 -3.66 -1.44
N SER A 289 19.68 -3.90 -1.16
CA SER A 289 18.65 -2.89 -1.27
C SER A 289 18.89 -1.81 -0.21
N ARG A 290 18.33 -0.62 -0.41
CA ARG A 290 18.45 0.48 0.55
C ARG A 290 18.12 0.05 1.98
N ALA A 291 17.03 -0.70 2.15
CA ALA A 291 16.59 -1.19 3.46
C ALA A 291 17.59 -2.18 4.07
N MET A 292 17.99 -3.20 3.30
CA MET A 292 18.90 -4.23 3.78
C MET A 292 20.30 -3.66 4.07
N HIS A 293 20.76 -2.68 3.29
CA HIS A 293 22.01 -1.97 3.54
C HIS A 293 21.91 -1.11 4.81
N GLY A 294 20.80 -0.37 4.99
CA GLY A 294 20.54 0.40 6.19
C GLY A 294 20.55 -0.46 7.45
N TRP A 295 19.97 -1.67 7.38
CA TRP A 295 19.99 -2.64 8.47
C TRP A 295 21.35 -3.29 8.70
N PHE A 296 22.17 -3.46 7.66
CA PHE A 296 23.50 -4.06 7.75
C PHE A 296 24.53 -3.11 8.37
N ASP A 297 24.40 -1.82 8.09
CA ASP A 297 25.32 -0.77 8.53
C ASP A 297 24.77 0.06 9.70
N ALA A 298 23.56 -0.24 10.17
CA ALA A 298 22.85 0.55 11.18
C ALA A 298 22.70 2.03 10.79
N LEU A 299 22.38 2.29 9.52
CA LEU A 299 22.21 3.67 9.01
C LEU A 299 20.89 4.30 9.49
N ASP A 300 19.87 3.45 9.63
CA ASP A 300 18.50 3.86 9.98
C ASP A 300 18.01 3.15 11.27
N THR A 301 18.92 2.50 12.02
CA THR A 301 18.63 1.71 13.23
C THR A 301 19.72 1.92 14.29
N ASP A 302 19.43 1.65 15.58
CA ASP A 302 20.40 1.82 16.67
C ASP A 302 21.59 0.85 16.60
N PHE A 303 21.38 -0.32 15.98
CA PHE A 303 22.38 -1.36 15.79
C PHE A 303 22.03 -2.17 14.52
N PRO A 304 22.98 -2.95 13.95
CA PRO A 304 22.71 -3.73 12.75
C PRO A 304 21.67 -4.83 13.01
N LEU A 305 20.69 -5.03 12.14
CA LEU A 305 19.62 -6.02 12.37
C LEU A 305 20.02 -7.46 12.00
N PHE A 306 21.11 -7.62 11.24
CA PHE A 306 21.65 -8.93 10.89
C PHE A 306 23.15 -8.85 10.64
N LYS A 307 23.81 -10.00 10.75
CA LYS A 307 25.20 -10.19 10.32
C LYS A 307 25.27 -11.29 9.28
N VAL A 308 26.35 -11.31 8.52
CA VAL A 308 26.60 -12.33 7.50
C VAL A 308 27.99 -12.92 7.71
N ASP A 309 28.07 -14.25 7.71
CA ASP A 309 29.30 -15.03 7.85
C ASP A 309 29.47 -16.00 6.66
N VAL A 310 30.71 -16.32 6.30
CA VAL A 310 30.97 -17.38 5.30
C VAL A 310 30.90 -18.74 5.99
N GLU A 311 30.04 -19.63 5.50
CA GLU A 311 30.00 -21.03 5.93
C GLU A 311 31.00 -21.89 5.15
N SER A 312 30.93 -21.84 3.83
CA SER A 312 31.77 -22.64 2.93
C SER A 312 31.79 -22.03 1.54
N TRP A 313 32.61 -22.58 0.64
CA TRP A 313 32.55 -22.28 -0.79
C TRP A 313 32.94 -23.52 -1.59
N GLU A 314 32.52 -23.55 -2.84
CA GLU A 314 32.85 -24.65 -3.76
C GLU A 314 34.35 -24.66 -4.07
N GLU A 315 34.94 -25.84 -4.23
CA GLU A 315 36.37 -25.98 -4.54
C GLU A 315 36.72 -25.55 -5.95
N GLN A 316 35.73 -25.54 -6.86
CA GLN A 316 35.87 -25.15 -8.25
C GLN A 316 34.86 -24.04 -8.59
N PRO A 317 35.19 -23.16 -9.56
CA PRO A 317 34.24 -22.18 -10.05
C PRO A 317 33.00 -22.84 -10.66
N SER A 318 31.82 -22.30 -10.38
CA SER A 318 30.54 -22.82 -10.87
C SER A 318 29.90 -21.98 -11.97
N VAL A 319 29.97 -20.65 -11.87
CA VAL A 319 29.29 -19.75 -12.81
C VAL A 319 30.24 -18.66 -13.25
N ASP A 320 30.45 -18.51 -14.56
CA ASP A 320 31.27 -17.46 -15.17
C ASP A 320 32.67 -17.29 -14.53
N GLY A 321 33.31 -18.42 -14.17
CA GLY A 321 34.63 -18.41 -13.52
C GLY A 321 34.61 -18.00 -12.05
N ARG A 322 33.44 -17.81 -11.45
CA ARG A 322 33.23 -17.44 -10.05
C ARG A 322 32.86 -18.65 -9.20
N TYR A 323 33.27 -18.61 -7.93
CA TYR A 323 33.01 -19.64 -6.94
C TYR A 323 31.72 -19.33 -6.19
N LYS A 324 30.86 -20.33 -6.02
CA LYS A 324 29.72 -20.21 -5.12
C LYS A 324 30.19 -20.22 -3.67
N VAL A 325 29.83 -19.19 -2.93
CA VAL A 325 30.10 -19.05 -1.49
C VAL A 325 28.79 -19.17 -0.75
N ILE A 326 28.69 -20.12 0.18
CA ILE A 326 27.55 -20.29 1.08
C ILE A 326 27.72 -19.35 2.26
N LEU A 327 26.69 -18.56 2.52
CA LEU A 327 26.66 -17.53 3.55
C LEU A 327 25.64 -17.88 4.61
N LYS A 328 25.97 -17.64 5.87
CA LYS A 328 25.06 -17.63 7.02
C LYS A 328 24.60 -16.22 7.27
N VAL A 329 23.31 -15.98 7.16
CA VAL A 329 22.65 -14.72 7.54
C VAL A 329 22.01 -14.94 8.89
N THR A 330 22.56 -14.27 9.92
CA THR A 330 22.05 -14.36 11.29
C THR A 330 21.33 -13.07 11.64
N ALA A 331 20.04 -13.17 11.98
CA ALA A 331 19.25 -12.05 12.47
C ALA A 331 19.60 -11.73 13.93
N ALA A 332 19.51 -10.46 14.32
CA ALA A 332 19.87 -10.03 15.67
C ALA A 332 18.85 -10.47 16.73
N SER A 333 17.57 -10.59 16.36
CA SER A 333 16.50 -11.00 17.28
C SER A 333 15.36 -11.71 16.55
N HIS A 334 14.45 -12.30 17.32
CA HIS A 334 13.22 -12.89 16.79
C HIS A 334 12.27 -11.88 16.14
N GLU A 335 12.40 -10.60 16.50
CA GLU A 335 11.52 -9.52 16.01
C GLU A 335 11.87 -9.12 14.59
N CYS A 336 13.16 -9.04 14.26
CA CYS A 336 13.61 -8.62 12.93
C CYS A 336 13.81 -9.78 11.93
N LYS A 337 13.81 -11.04 12.41
CA LYS A 337 14.21 -12.18 11.59
C LYS A 337 13.34 -12.33 10.33
N ASP A 338 12.03 -12.11 10.44
CA ASP A 338 11.10 -12.35 9.32
C ASP A 338 11.26 -11.25 8.26
N ASP A 339 11.60 -10.03 8.66
CA ASP A 339 11.93 -8.93 7.75
C ASP A 339 13.23 -9.17 6.98
N VAL A 340 14.26 -9.70 7.67
CA VAL A 340 15.56 -10.04 7.05
C VAL A 340 15.39 -11.25 6.13
N PHE A 341 14.78 -12.33 6.62
CA PHE A 341 14.68 -13.60 5.91
C PHE A 341 13.67 -13.55 4.76
N GLY A 342 12.58 -12.81 4.91
CA GLY A 342 11.58 -12.62 3.85
C GLY A 342 12.13 -11.94 2.58
N ARG A 343 13.31 -11.32 2.67
CA ARG A 343 13.99 -10.69 1.55
C ARG A 343 15.01 -11.55 0.85
N LEU A 344 15.49 -12.64 1.47
CA LEU A 344 16.54 -13.48 0.90
C LEU A 344 16.09 -14.09 -0.43
N LYS A 345 17.03 -14.29 -1.35
CA LYS A 345 16.74 -14.83 -2.69
C LYS A 345 16.33 -16.29 -2.67
N GLU A 346 15.73 -16.71 -3.79
CA GLU A 346 15.45 -18.12 -4.07
C GLU A 346 16.72 -18.98 -3.93
N GLY A 347 16.55 -20.17 -3.35
CA GLY A 347 17.67 -21.07 -2.99
C GLY A 347 18.32 -20.75 -1.64
N SER A 348 17.74 -19.85 -0.84
CA SER A 348 18.09 -19.70 0.58
C SER A 348 17.38 -20.76 1.43
N GLU A 349 18.08 -21.31 2.42
CA GLU A 349 17.66 -22.48 3.19
C GLU A 349 17.60 -22.18 4.69
N ARG A 350 16.62 -22.76 5.39
CA ARG A 350 16.54 -22.65 6.86
C ARG A 350 17.59 -23.53 7.50
N THR A 351 18.23 -23.03 8.55
CA THR A 351 19.10 -23.86 9.40
C THR A 351 18.32 -24.40 10.61
N ASN A 352 18.99 -25.18 11.45
CA ASN A 352 18.41 -25.62 12.73
C ASN A 352 18.27 -24.48 13.75
N ASP A 353 19.01 -23.39 13.57
CA ASP A 353 18.89 -22.18 14.38
C ASP A 353 17.80 -21.27 13.79
N PRO A 354 16.73 -20.94 14.54
CA PRO A 354 15.64 -20.10 14.04
C PRO A 354 16.05 -18.67 13.70
N LEU A 355 17.23 -18.21 14.15
CA LEU A 355 17.81 -16.91 13.85
C LEU A 355 18.88 -16.95 12.76
N THR A 356 19.07 -18.10 12.09
CA THR A 356 20.06 -18.22 11.01
C THR A 356 19.48 -18.89 9.77
N MET A 357 19.70 -18.28 8.61
CA MET A 357 19.42 -18.85 7.30
C MET A 357 20.68 -18.90 6.44
N ASN A 358 20.76 -19.93 5.59
CA ASN A 358 21.80 -20.02 4.58
C ASN A 358 21.34 -19.38 3.28
N THR A 359 22.24 -18.65 2.63
CA THR A 359 22.09 -18.15 1.26
C THR A 359 23.42 -18.30 0.54
N PHE A 360 23.56 -17.72 -0.65
CA PHE A 360 24.81 -17.83 -1.40
C PHE A 360 25.10 -16.59 -2.24
N VAL A 361 26.35 -16.41 -2.64
CA VAL A 361 26.80 -15.46 -3.66
C VAL A 361 27.82 -16.15 -4.56
N TYR A 362 28.14 -15.54 -5.69
CA TYR A 362 29.27 -15.94 -6.54
C TYR A 362 30.32 -14.85 -6.51
N VAL A 363 31.58 -15.23 -6.28
CA VAL A 363 32.70 -14.29 -6.16
C VAL A 363 33.92 -14.82 -6.91
N GLU A 364 34.82 -13.93 -7.30
CA GLU A 364 36.04 -14.31 -8.03
C GLU A 364 37.11 -14.86 -7.08
N ASP A 365 37.25 -14.27 -5.89
CA ASP A 365 38.20 -14.71 -4.86
C ASP A 365 37.48 -14.95 -3.51
N PRO A 366 37.10 -16.20 -3.20
CA PRO A 366 36.47 -16.56 -1.94
C PRO A 366 37.32 -16.22 -0.71
N LYS A 367 38.66 -16.21 -0.84
CA LYS A 367 39.54 -15.93 0.30
C LYS A 367 39.50 -14.45 0.65
N SER A 368 39.58 -13.58 -0.35
CA SER A 368 39.45 -12.13 -0.16
C SER A 368 38.04 -11.76 0.30
N PHE A 369 37.00 -12.35 -0.29
CA PHE A 369 35.61 -12.14 0.13
C PHE A 369 35.39 -12.55 1.59
N ARG A 370 35.84 -13.76 1.97
CA ARG A 370 35.76 -14.24 3.36
C ARG A 370 36.47 -13.32 4.33
N PHE A 371 37.67 -12.85 3.98
CA PHE A 371 38.43 -11.94 4.85
C PHE A 371 37.66 -10.64 5.10
N CYS A 372 37.11 -10.03 4.04
CA CYS A 372 36.34 -8.79 4.15
C CYS A 372 35.05 -8.99 4.95
N LEU A 373 34.33 -10.09 4.70
CA LEU A 373 33.10 -10.40 5.42
C LEU A 373 33.35 -10.69 6.90
N GLN A 374 34.44 -11.40 7.23
CA GLN A 374 34.84 -11.64 8.62
C GLN A 374 35.20 -10.36 9.37
N TRP A 375 35.81 -9.38 8.68
CA TRP A 375 36.05 -8.07 9.26
C TRP A 375 34.72 -7.39 9.61
N LYS A 376 33.78 -7.34 8.66
CA LYS A 376 32.46 -6.73 8.85
C LYS A 376 31.64 -7.42 9.95
N SER A 377 31.62 -8.76 9.94
CA SER A 377 30.91 -9.57 10.95
C SER A 377 31.42 -9.29 12.36
N LYS A 378 32.75 -9.11 12.54
CA LYS A 378 33.32 -8.72 13.84
C LYS A 378 32.90 -7.32 14.28
N GLU A 379 32.83 -6.35 13.37
CA GLU A 379 32.33 -5.01 13.71
C GLU A 379 30.86 -5.07 14.14
N ILE A 380 30.02 -5.80 13.39
CA ILE A 380 28.60 -5.98 13.74
C ILE A 380 28.46 -6.69 15.09
N GLN A 381 29.24 -7.73 15.35
CA GLN A 381 29.19 -8.45 16.63
C GLN A 381 29.55 -7.53 17.80
N ARG A 382 30.54 -6.65 17.67
CA ARG A 382 30.87 -5.67 18.71
C ARG A 382 29.72 -4.68 18.96
N ASN A 383 29.04 -4.25 17.90
CA ASN A 383 27.87 -3.38 18.03
C ASN A 383 26.73 -4.09 18.76
N TRP A 384 26.48 -5.38 18.44
CA TRP A 384 25.50 -6.20 19.16
C TRP A 384 25.86 -6.35 20.63
N ASP A 385 27.10 -6.74 20.93
CA ASP A 385 27.56 -6.93 22.31
C ASP A 385 27.43 -5.62 23.12
N SER A 386 27.74 -4.47 22.53
CA SER A 386 27.57 -3.16 23.15
C SER A 386 26.11 -2.81 23.40
N TYR A 387 25.23 -3.05 22.43
CA TYR A 387 23.81 -2.70 22.55
C TYR A 387 23.09 -3.58 23.59
N PHE A 388 23.29 -4.90 23.52
CA PHE A 388 22.61 -5.84 24.42
C PHE A 388 23.17 -5.80 25.85
N SER A 389 24.44 -5.39 26.04
CA SER A 389 25.00 -5.16 27.38
C SER A 389 24.45 -3.89 28.05
N MET A 390 24.16 -2.82 27.30
CA MET A 390 23.54 -1.61 27.84
C MET A 390 22.10 -1.86 28.30
N ASN A 391 21.31 -2.59 27.50
CA ASN A 391 19.92 -2.89 27.84
C ASN A 391 19.77 -3.81 29.07
N SER A 392 20.77 -4.65 29.36
CA SER A 392 20.79 -5.51 30.54
C SER A 392 21.27 -4.80 31.82
N ALA A 393 21.85 -3.59 31.70
CA ALA A 393 22.25 -2.76 32.85
C ALA A 393 21.15 -1.77 33.31
N VAL A 394 20.11 -1.60 32.50
CA VAL A 394 18.97 -0.69 32.75
C VAL A 394 17.73 -1.44 33.27
N SER A 395 17.75 -2.78 33.23
CA SER A 395 16.69 -3.67 33.71
C SER A 395 16.80 -4.05 35.18
#